data_AF-A0A8U0PQM9-F1
#
_entry.id   AF-A0A8U0PQM9-F1
#
_cell.length_a   1.000
_cell.length_b   1.000
_cell.length_c   1.000
_cell.angle_alpha   90.00
_cell.angle_beta   90.00
_cell.angle_gamma   90.00
#
_symmetry.space_group_name_H-M   'P 1'
#
loop_
_entity.id
_entity.type
_entity.pdbx_description
1 polymer ?
#
loop_
_entity_poly.entity_id
_entity_poly.type
_entity_poly.pdbx_seq_one_letter_code
_entity_poly.pdbx_strand_id
1 'polypeptide(L)'
;MGNTASCCVSSSPKIRRNAHSRLEPYRPEAELSREDTGCNLQHISDRENMDDLNMEYNPSDHPRASTIFLSKSQTDVREKRKSVYINHLTHISENKHHAAPVRRKYSSCSTIFLDDSTVSQPNLKYTIKCVAMAIYYHIKNREIDGRMVLDIFDEKLHPLTKSEIPADYEKHDPEQKQIYRFVRTLFSAAQLTAECAIVTLVYLERLLTYAEIDICPVNWKRIVLGAILLASKVWDDQAVWNVDYCQILKDITVEDMNELERQFLELLQFNINVPSSVYAKYYFDLRSMAEANNLSFPLEPLSRDKAQKLEAISRLCDDKYKDLRKPSKKTSVSADNLTVVRWNPAIIS
;
A
#
# COMPACT_ATOMS: atom_id res chain seq x y z
N MET A 1 15.72 -61.31 3.36
CA MET A 1 15.16 -61.87 2.11
C MET A 1 13.83 -61.15 1.89
N GLY A 2 13.81 -60.07 1.10
CA GLY A 2 13.29 -60.07 -0.28
C GLY A 2 11.83 -59.60 -0.28
N ASN A 3 11.57 -58.32 -0.60
CA ASN A 3 10.87 -57.82 -1.81
C ASN A 3 9.38 -58.21 -1.90
N THR A 4 8.39 -57.35 -2.20
CA THR A 4 8.35 -56.09 -2.97
C THR A 4 7.03 -55.35 -2.70
N ALA A 5 7.09 -54.01 -2.76
CA ALA A 5 5.95 -53.10 -2.80
C ALA A 5 5.15 -53.20 -4.13
N SER A 6 3.85 -52.87 -4.08
CA SER A 6 3.03 -52.56 -5.26
C SER A 6 2.34 -51.22 -5.04
N CYS A 7 2.73 -50.23 -5.85
CA CYS A 7 2.14 -48.91 -5.94
C CYS A 7 1.08 -48.88 -7.05
N CYS A 8 -0.11 -48.34 -6.76
CA CYS A 8 -1.11 -48.03 -7.77
C CYS A 8 -0.79 -46.67 -8.40
N VAL A 9 -0.45 -46.65 -9.69
CA VAL A 9 -0.30 -45.43 -10.51
C VAL A 9 -1.43 -45.41 -11.55
N SER A 10 -2.28 -44.40 -11.49
CA SER A 10 -3.31 -44.12 -12.49
C SER A 10 -2.70 -43.43 -13.71
N SER A 11 -3.01 -43.95 -14.90
CA SER A 11 -2.49 -43.50 -16.19
C SER A 11 -3.35 -42.38 -16.77
N SER A 12 -2.76 -41.23 -17.11
CA SER A 12 -3.42 -40.15 -17.86
C SER A 12 -3.34 -40.39 -19.38
N PRO A 13 -4.37 -40.04 -20.19
CA PRO A 13 -4.40 -40.35 -21.63
C PRO A 13 -3.54 -39.39 -22.47
N LYS A 14 -2.82 -39.95 -23.45
CA LYS A 14 -2.02 -39.21 -24.45
C LYS A 14 -2.89 -38.86 -25.67
N ILE A 15 -3.14 -37.58 -25.91
CA ILE A 15 -3.74 -37.08 -27.16
C ILE A 15 -2.67 -37.09 -28.27
N ARG A 16 -2.89 -37.91 -29.31
CA ARG A 16 -2.12 -37.91 -30.56
C ARG A 16 -2.65 -36.80 -31.49
N ARG A 17 -1.80 -35.87 -31.91
CA ARG A 17 -2.08 -34.97 -33.05
C ARG A 17 -1.58 -35.64 -34.34
N ASN A 18 -2.49 -35.94 -35.26
CA ASN A 18 -2.18 -36.34 -36.63
C ASN A 18 -2.08 -35.09 -37.52
N ALA A 19 -1.07 -35.09 -38.40
CA ALA A 19 -0.81 -34.07 -39.39
C ALA A 19 -1.46 -34.40 -40.75
N HIS A 20 -1.66 -33.35 -41.54
CA HIS A 20 -1.95 -33.29 -42.99
C HIS A 20 -3.39 -33.54 -43.48
N SER A 21 -4.05 -32.45 -43.88
CA SER A 21 -4.96 -32.42 -45.03
C SER A 21 -4.72 -31.13 -45.84
N ARG A 22 -4.93 -31.26 -47.15
CA ARG A 22 -4.41 -30.47 -48.29
C ARG A 22 -5.36 -29.32 -48.69
N LEU A 23 -4.77 -28.35 -49.38
CA LEU A 23 -5.23 -27.06 -49.94
C LEU A 23 -6.45 -27.07 -50.90
N GLU A 24 -7.09 -25.90 -51.06
CA GLU A 24 -7.33 -25.10 -52.32
C GLU A 24 -8.63 -24.21 -52.21
N PRO A 25 -8.94 -23.21 -53.08
CA PRO A 25 -8.32 -21.87 -53.22
C PRO A 25 -9.30 -20.68 -53.48
N TYR A 26 -8.92 -19.40 -53.24
CA TYR A 26 -9.32 -18.25 -54.11
C TYR A 26 -8.54 -16.93 -53.80
N ARG A 27 -8.32 -16.12 -54.86
CA ARG A 27 -7.55 -14.86 -55.05
C ARG A 27 -8.43 -13.57 -54.86
N PRO A 28 -7.96 -12.31 -55.06
CA PRO A 28 -6.70 -11.62 -54.67
C PRO A 28 -6.88 -10.14 -54.14
N GLU A 29 -5.75 -9.54 -53.71
CA GLU A 29 -5.40 -8.09 -53.49
C GLU A 29 -5.98 -7.37 -52.24
N ALA A 30 -5.22 -6.58 -51.46
CA ALA A 30 -4.39 -5.44 -51.88
C ALA A 30 -3.04 -5.30 -51.13
N GLU A 31 -2.11 -4.63 -51.82
CA GLU A 31 -0.75 -4.27 -51.43
C GLU A 31 -0.67 -3.50 -50.10
N LEU A 32 0.19 -3.93 -49.18
CA LEU A 32 0.87 -3.03 -48.24
C LEU A 32 2.31 -3.51 -47.97
N SER A 33 3.23 -2.68 -48.45
CA SER A 33 4.63 -2.44 -48.04
C SER A 33 5.35 -3.50 -47.22
N ARG A 34 6.36 -4.11 -47.87
CA ARG A 34 7.53 -4.68 -47.23
C ARG A 34 8.35 -3.56 -46.60
N GLU A 35 8.36 -3.46 -45.28
CA GLU A 35 9.52 -2.96 -44.52
C GLU A 35 9.36 -3.40 -43.06
N ASP A 36 10.45 -3.90 -42.50
CA ASP A 36 10.65 -4.21 -41.08
C ASP A 36 10.14 -5.56 -40.53
N THR A 37 10.68 -6.67 -41.05
CA THR A 37 10.73 -7.94 -40.27
C THR A 37 11.90 -7.87 -39.28
N GLY A 38 11.76 -7.01 -38.27
CA GLY A 38 12.56 -7.08 -37.05
C GLY A 38 12.12 -8.30 -36.26
N CYS A 39 13.03 -9.26 -36.11
CA CYS A 39 12.87 -10.46 -35.31
C CYS A 39 12.70 -10.12 -33.81
N ASN A 40 11.49 -9.73 -33.41
CA ASN A 40 11.12 -9.53 -32.02
C ASN A 40 10.59 -10.86 -31.46
N LEU A 41 11.51 -11.72 -30.99
CA LEU A 41 11.17 -12.91 -30.24
C LEU A 41 10.60 -12.48 -28.88
N GLN A 42 9.27 -12.47 -28.80
CA GLN A 42 8.50 -12.18 -27.59
C GLN A 42 8.96 -13.10 -26.44
N HIS A 43 9.28 -12.50 -25.29
CA HIS A 43 9.80 -13.24 -24.13
C HIS A 43 8.67 -14.06 -23.49
N ILE A 44 8.97 -15.22 -22.89
CA ILE A 44 7.93 -16.14 -22.35
C ILE A 44 7.06 -15.45 -21.27
N SER A 45 7.60 -14.42 -20.60
CA SER A 45 6.86 -13.54 -19.67
C SER A 45 5.75 -12.72 -20.31
N ASP A 46 5.83 -12.48 -21.61
CA ASP A 46 4.93 -11.57 -22.33
C ASP A 46 3.73 -12.32 -22.93
N ARG A 47 3.75 -13.66 -22.86
CA ARG A 47 2.73 -14.54 -23.42
C ARG A 47 1.61 -14.88 -22.43
N GLU A 48 1.80 -14.61 -21.14
CA GLU A 48 0.79 -14.88 -20.09
C GLU A 48 -0.24 -13.75 -19.92
N ASN A 49 -0.16 -12.66 -20.69
CA ASN A 49 -0.94 -11.44 -20.44
C ASN A 49 -2.01 -11.08 -21.49
N MET A 50 -2.36 -11.97 -22.43
CA MET A 50 -3.36 -11.64 -23.46
C MET A 50 -4.81 -11.96 -23.08
N ASP A 51 -5.04 -12.73 -22.02
CA ASP A 51 -6.39 -13.09 -21.55
C ASP A 51 -6.87 -12.28 -20.32
N ASP A 52 -6.00 -11.42 -19.74
CA ASP A 52 -6.28 -10.60 -18.53
C ASP A 52 -6.67 -9.14 -18.87
N LEU A 53 -6.92 -8.82 -20.14
CA LEU A 53 -7.06 -7.44 -20.61
C LEU A 53 -8.38 -6.73 -20.28
N ASN A 54 -9.25 -7.31 -19.43
CA ASN A 54 -10.55 -6.71 -19.12
C ASN A 54 -11.01 -6.83 -17.66
N MET A 55 -10.10 -7.12 -16.73
CA MET A 55 -10.37 -6.98 -15.30
C MET A 55 -9.93 -5.58 -14.86
N GLU A 56 -10.87 -4.72 -14.51
CA GLU A 56 -10.57 -3.42 -13.90
C GLU A 56 -9.91 -3.68 -12.53
N TYR A 57 -8.57 -3.69 -12.50
CA TYR A 57 -7.81 -4.01 -11.30
C TYR A 57 -8.04 -2.93 -10.24
N ASN A 58 -8.60 -3.31 -9.08
CA ASN A 58 -8.71 -2.43 -7.93
C ASN A 58 -7.30 -1.97 -7.50
N PRO A 59 -7.00 -0.66 -7.49
CA PRO A 59 -5.70 -0.14 -7.08
C PRO A 59 -5.27 -0.62 -5.68
N SER A 60 -6.22 -0.84 -4.77
CA SER A 60 -5.96 -1.24 -3.39
C SER A 60 -5.37 -2.65 -3.27
N ASP A 61 -5.61 -3.52 -4.25
CA ASP A 61 -5.11 -4.90 -4.26
C ASP A 61 -3.85 -5.08 -5.10
N HIS A 62 -3.62 -4.19 -6.06
CA HIS A 62 -2.53 -4.35 -7.02
C HIS A 62 -1.25 -3.63 -6.56
N PRO A 63 -0.13 -4.34 -6.34
CA PRO A 63 1.09 -3.76 -5.78
C PRO A 63 1.78 -2.75 -6.70
N ARG A 64 1.50 -2.79 -8.02
CA ARG A 64 2.08 -1.84 -9.00
C ARG A 64 1.16 -0.64 -9.31
N ALA A 65 -0.09 -0.67 -8.88
CA ALA A 65 -0.97 0.50 -9.03
C ALA A 65 -0.57 1.55 -8.00
N SER A 66 -0.86 2.84 -8.23
CA SER A 66 -0.72 3.87 -7.18
C SER A 66 -1.86 3.74 -6.16
N THR A 67 -1.67 4.17 -4.91
CA THR A 67 -2.79 4.27 -3.95
C THR A 67 -3.75 5.40 -4.30
N ILE A 68 -5.01 5.27 -3.87
CA ILE A 68 -6.06 6.25 -4.16
C ILE A 68 -5.81 7.55 -3.39
N PHE A 69 -5.31 7.47 -2.14
CA PHE A 69 -4.96 8.64 -1.36
C PHE A 69 -3.83 9.44 -2.01
N LEU A 70 -2.87 8.76 -2.66
CA LEU A 70 -1.74 9.44 -3.27
C LEU A 70 -2.20 10.25 -4.48
N SER A 71 -3.07 9.69 -5.33
CA SER A 71 -3.67 10.44 -6.44
C SER A 71 -4.51 11.62 -5.93
N LYS A 72 -5.37 11.40 -4.93
CA LYS A 72 -6.18 12.46 -4.30
C LYS A 72 -5.33 13.56 -3.64
N SER A 73 -4.13 13.25 -3.14
CA SER A 73 -3.25 14.26 -2.53
C SER A 73 -2.58 15.22 -3.54
N GLN A 74 -2.42 14.80 -4.80
CA GLN A 74 -1.62 15.54 -5.79
C GLN A 74 -2.32 16.79 -6.34
N THR A 75 -3.65 16.81 -6.37
CA THR A 75 -4.44 18.00 -6.78
C THR A 75 -4.08 19.21 -5.92
N ASP A 76 -4.05 19.00 -4.61
CA ASP A 76 -3.71 19.99 -3.58
C ASP A 76 -2.24 20.42 -3.63
N VAL A 77 -1.31 19.48 -3.87
CA VAL A 77 0.12 19.81 -3.98
C VAL A 77 0.39 20.67 -5.21
N ARG A 78 -0.32 20.44 -6.32
CA ARG A 78 -0.20 21.26 -7.53
C ARG A 78 -0.70 22.68 -7.28
N GLU A 79 -1.80 22.85 -6.55
CA GLU A 79 -2.29 24.16 -6.13
C GLU A 79 -1.33 24.86 -5.16
N LYS A 80 -0.80 24.15 -4.16
CA LYS A 80 0.22 24.69 -3.24
C LYS A 80 1.49 25.12 -3.97
N ARG A 81 1.96 24.34 -4.96
CA ARG A 81 3.13 24.70 -5.78
C ARG A 81 2.85 25.93 -6.65
N LYS A 82 1.65 26.06 -7.21
CA LYS A 82 1.22 27.26 -7.94
C LYS A 82 1.13 28.48 -7.02
N SER A 83 0.56 28.34 -5.82
CA SER A 83 0.44 29.46 -4.87
C SER A 83 1.79 29.91 -4.32
N VAL A 84 2.71 28.98 -4.05
CA VAL A 84 4.09 29.30 -3.67
C VAL A 84 4.85 29.98 -4.81
N TYR A 85 4.66 29.56 -6.07
CA TYR A 85 5.27 30.23 -7.22
C TYR A 85 4.73 31.66 -7.42
N ILE A 86 3.41 31.85 -7.30
CA ILE A 86 2.77 33.17 -7.38
C ILE A 86 3.24 34.07 -6.22
N ASN A 87 3.29 33.55 -5.00
CA ASN A 87 3.79 34.29 -3.83
C ASN A 87 5.29 34.61 -3.94
N HIS A 88 6.08 33.76 -4.62
CA HIS A 88 7.49 34.05 -4.87
C HIS A 88 7.68 35.15 -5.92
N LEU A 89 6.80 35.24 -6.93
CA LEU A 89 6.79 36.37 -7.87
C LEU A 89 6.36 37.68 -7.23
N THR A 90 5.42 37.66 -6.28
CA THR A 90 4.97 38.88 -5.58
C THR A 90 5.91 39.30 -4.45
N HIS A 91 6.65 38.38 -3.82
CA HIS A 91 7.65 38.72 -2.78
C HIS A 91 9.02 39.17 -3.31
N ILE A 92 9.25 39.22 -4.62
CA ILE A 92 10.45 39.88 -5.17
C ILE A 92 10.41 41.41 -4.93
N SER A 93 9.25 41.99 -4.59
CA SER A 93 9.16 43.43 -4.30
C SER A 93 9.23 43.83 -2.82
N GLU A 94 9.02 42.95 -1.84
CA GLU A 94 9.02 43.39 -0.43
C GLU A 94 9.66 42.37 0.53
N ASN A 95 10.73 42.86 1.17
CA ASN A 95 11.65 42.19 2.06
C ASN A 95 11.08 42.19 3.49
N LYS A 96 10.98 41.02 4.16
CA LYS A 96 11.40 40.75 5.57
C LYS A 96 10.70 39.56 6.24
N HIS A 97 11.52 38.72 6.89
CA HIS A 97 11.22 37.86 8.05
C HIS A 97 10.14 36.77 7.93
N HIS A 98 10.43 35.66 7.24
CA HIS A 98 9.82 34.38 7.57
C HIS A 98 10.87 33.26 7.63
N ALA A 99 10.67 32.33 8.57
CA ALA A 99 11.57 31.23 8.88
C ALA A 99 12.06 30.53 7.60
N ALA A 100 13.38 30.41 7.47
CA ALA A 100 14.00 29.78 6.32
C ALA A 100 13.43 28.36 6.15
N PRO A 101 13.04 27.95 4.93
CA PRO A 101 12.63 26.58 4.69
C PRO A 101 13.79 25.66 5.08
N VAL A 102 13.52 24.64 5.89
CA VAL A 102 14.49 23.63 6.30
C VAL A 102 15.13 23.07 5.03
N ARG A 103 16.42 23.38 4.81
CA ARG A 103 17.15 22.88 3.64
C ARG A 103 17.07 21.36 3.67
N ARG A 104 16.52 20.78 2.61
CA ARG A 104 16.51 19.33 2.39
C ARG A 104 17.96 18.84 2.49
N LYS A 105 18.23 17.92 3.43
CA LYS A 105 19.55 17.32 3.62
C LYS A 105 19.72 16.21 2.61
N TYR A 106 20.92 16.10 2.03
CA TYR A 106 21.22 15.09 1.00
C TYR A 106 22.41 14.24 1.46
N SER A 107 22.38 12.95 1.15
CA SER A 107 23.51 12.06 1.38
C SER A 107 24.68 12.42 0.44
N SER A 108 25.90 12.36 0.97
CA SER A 108 27.16 12.50 0.23
C SER A 108 28.01 11.24 0.39
N CYS A 109 29.13 11.15 -0.34
CA CYS A 109 30.09 10.04 -0.21
C CYS A 109 30.72 9.92 1.18
N SER A 110 30.66 10.97 2.01
CA SER A 110 31.24 11.01 3.36
C SER A 110 30.21 11.00 4.48
N THR A 111 28.93 11.26 4.17
CA THR A 111 27.89 11.41 5.19
C THR A 111 26.55 10.96 4.62
N ILE A 112 26.06 9.84 5.14
CA ILE A 112 24.74 9.31 4.80
C ILE A 112 23.74 9.84 5.82
N PHE A 113 22.63 10.38 5.35
CA PHE A 113 21.53 10.83 6.18
C PHE A 113 20.38 9.84 6.07
N LEU A 114 19.94 9.28 7.20
CA LEU A 114 18.85 8.30 7.27
C LEU A 114 17.86 8.74 8.33
N ASP A 115 16.59 8.39 8.14
CA ASP A 115 15.63 8.38 9.24
C ASP A 115 15.57 7.00 9.90
N ASP A 116 14.84 6.94 11.00
CA ASP A 116 14.60 5.72 11.79
C ASP A 116 13.32 4.99 11.37
N SER A 117 12.77 5.28 10.18
CA SER A 117 11.60 4.58 9.67
C SER A 117 12.00 3.71 8.49
N THR A 118 11.77 2.41 8.62
CA THR A 118 11.95 1.47 7.50
C THR A 118 10.62 0.79 7.18
N VAL A 119 10.53 0.12 6.04
CA VAL A 119 9.34 -0.66 5.67
C VAL A 119 9.07 -1.78 6.67
N SER A 120 10.11 -2.36 7.25
CA SER A 120 10.01 -3.42 8.27
C SER A 120 9.83 -2.90 9.69
N GLN A 121 10.10 -1.60 9.93
CA GLN A 121 9.96 -0.97 11.23
C GLN A 121 9.55 0.49 11.03
N PRO A 122 8.27 0.75 10.73
CA PRO A 122 7.76 2.09 10.56
C PRO A 122 7.70 2.84 11.90
N ASN A 123 7.88 4.15 11.88
CA ASN A 123 7.71 4.94 13.09
C ASN A 123 6.22 5.25 13.32
N LEU A 124 5.67 4.78 14.45
CA LEU A 124 4.24 4.92 14.78
C LEU A 124 3.73 6.35 14.72
N LYS A 125 4.41 7.28 15.39
CA LYS A 125 3.96 8.68 15.52
C LYS A 125 3.80 9.35 14.16
N TYR A 126 4.74 9.13 13.25
CA TYR A 126 4.70 9.71 11.91
C TYR A 126 3.75 8.95 10.99
N THR A 127 3.68 7.63 11.10
CA THR A 127 2.75 6.82 10.31
C THR A 127 1.31 7.22 10.59
N ILE A 128 0.92 7.41 11.86
CA ILE A 128 -0.42 7.92 12.22
C ILE A 128 -0.68 9.31 11.61
N LYS A 129 0.31 10.20 11.58
CA LYS A 129 0.16 11.53 10.92
C LYS A 129 -0.08 11.40 9.43
N CYS A 130 0.64 10.49 8.76
CA CYS A 130 0.52 10.26 7.33
C CYS A 130 -0.82 9.61 6.99
N VAL A 131 -1.25 8.61 7.75
CA VAL A 131 -2.57 7.96 7.60
C VAL A 131 -3.70 8.95 7.83
N ALA A 132 -3.63 9.79 8.88
CA ALA A 132 -4.62 10.84 9.10
C ALA A 132 -4.68 11.85 7.93
N MET A 133 -3.54 12.14 7.29
CA MET A 133 -3.48 12.98 6.11
C MET A 133 -4.07 12.30 4.86
N ALA A 134 -3.84 11.00 4.69
CA ALA A 134 -4.45 10.22 3.62
C ALA A 134 -5.98 10.22 3.73
N ILE A 135 -6.51 9.96 4.93
CA ILE A 135 -7.95 10.02 5.21
C ILE A 135 -8.50 11.44 4.96
N TYR A 136 -7.77 12.48 5.40
CA TYR A 136 -8.15 13.87 5.11
C TYR A 136 -8.28 14.14 3.61
N TYR A 137 -7.35 13.64 2.79
CA TYR A 137 -7.43 13.80 1.34
C TYR A 137 -8.57 13.01 0.69
N HIS A 138 -8.92 11.85 1.25
CA HIS A 138 -10.11 11.11 0.82
C HIS A 138 -11.38 11.91 1.03
N ILE A 139 -11.50 12.62 2.16
CA ILE A 139 -12.66 13.47 2.49
C ILE A 139 -12.66 14.75 1.66
N LYS A 140 -11.55 15.50 1.69
CA LYS A 140 -11.44 16.81 1.05
C LYS A 140 -11.67 16.73 -0.46
N ASN A 141 -11.10 15.70 -1.09
CA ASN A 141 -11.13 15.50 -2.53
C ASN A 141 -12.02 14.30 -2.88
N ARG A 142 -13.14 14.15 -2.15
CA ARG A 142 -14.20 13.18 -2.49
C ARG A 142 -14.84 13.55 -3.82
N GLU A 143 -15.30 12.54 -4.54
CA GLU A 143 -16.14 12.78 -5.72
C GLU A 143 -17.52 13.21 -5.21
N ILE A 144 -18.13 14.20 -5.86
CA ILE A 144 -19.45 14.72 -5.45
C ILE A 144 -20.57 13.85 -6.04
N ASP A 145 -20.20 12.82 -6.80
CA ASP A 145 -21.14 11.84 -7.31
C ASP A 145 -21.77 11.12 -6.11
N GLY A 146 -23.10 11.02 -6.10
CA GLY A 146 -23.91 10.59 -4.97
C GLY A 146 -23.74 9.11 -4.59
N ARG A 147 -22.51 8.71 -4.30
CA ARG A 147 -22.12 7.40 -3.78
C ARG A 147 -22.87 7.11 -2.49
N MET A 148 -23.18 5.84 -2.29
CA MET A 148 -24.08 5.39 -1.22
C MET A 148 -23.48 5.71 0.15
N VAL A 149 -24.29 6.27 1.05
CA VAL A 149 -24.00 6.30 2.48
C VAL A 149 -24.73 5.12 3.09
N LEU A 150 -24.00 4.19 3.71
CA LEU A 150 -24.59 3.07 4.42
C LEU A 150 -24.91 3.45 5.87
N ASP A 151 -26.10 3.06 6.33
CA ASP A 151 -26.61 3.37 7.67
C ASP A 151 -25.64 2.98 8.79
N ILE A 152 -24.96 1.83 8.67
CA ILE A 152 -24.00 1.33 9.67
C ILE A 152 -22.84 2.32 9.93
N PHE A 153 -22.51 3.14 8.94
CA PHE A 153 -21.46 4.14 9.05
C PHE A 153 -21.97 5.53 9.42
N ASP A 154 -23.28 5.78 9.47
CA ASP A 154 -23.83 7.08 9.84
C ASP A 154 -23.65 7.34 11.35
N GLU A 155 -22.88 8.39 11.67
CA GLU A 155 -22.61 8.78 13.05
C GLU A 155 -23.87 9.26 13.80
N LYS A 156 -24.92 9.73 13.10
CA LYS A 156 -26.17 10.14 13.76
C LYS A 156 -27.05 8.96 14.13
N LEU A 157 -27.11 7.94 13.27
CA LEU A 157 -27.81 6.70 13.58
C LEU A 157 -27.07 5.91 14.65
N HIS A 158 -25.74 5.98 14.61
CA HIS A 158 -24.90 5.25 15.53
C HIS A 158 -23.78 6.17 16.11
N PRO A 159 -24.05 6.93 17.17
CA PRO A 159 -23.08 7.88 17.72
C PRO A 159 -21.91 7.20 18.42
N LEU A 160 -20.70 7.74 18.25
CA LEU A 160 -19.50 7.26 18.97
C LEU A 160 -19.28 7.97 20.31
N THR A 161 -19.96 9.10 20.52
CA THR A 161 -19.86 9.95 21.71
C THR A 161 -21.22 10.55 22.03
N LYS A 162 -21.53 10.74 23.32
CA LYS A 162 -22.77 11.39 23.80
C LYS A 162 -22.86 12.90 23.52
N SER A 163 -21.81 13.55 23.01
CA SER A 163 -21.89 14.95 22.63
C SER A 163 -22.93 15.15 21.52
N GLU A 164 -23.81 16.14 21.67
CA GLU A 164 -24.76 16.48 20.63
C GLU A 164 -24.03 16.76 19.31
N ILE A 165 -24.39 15.97 18.29
CA ILE A 165 -23.90 16.17 16.93
C ILE A 165 -24.53 17.48 16.42
N PRO A 166 -23.74 18.48 15.99
CA PRO A 166 -24.30 19.72 15.46
C PRO A 166 -25.30 19.45 14.35
N ALA A 167 -26.39 20.23 14.28
CA ALA A 167 -27.42 20.03 13.26
C ALA A 167 -26.91 20.17 11.81
N ASP A 168 -25.74 20.78 11.63
CA ASP A 168 -25.05 21.03 10.36
C ASP A 168 -23.73 20.23 10.22
N TYR A 169 -23.55 19.15 11.00
CA TYR A 169 -22.34 18.30 10.94
C TYR A 169 -22.08 17.71 9.55
N GLU A 170 -23.14 17.51 8.76
CA GLU A 170 -23.06 17.01 7.38
C GLU A 170 -22.33 17.99 6.44
N LYS A 171 -22.30 19.28 6.79
CA LYS A 171 -21.76 20.36 5.94
C LYS A 171 -20.28 20.65 6.19
N HIS A 172 -19.72 20.16 7.29
CA HIS A 172 -18.41 20.57 7.77
C HIS A 172 -17.42 19.41 7.74
N ASP A 173 -16.53 19.43 6.75
CA ASP A 173 -15.43 18.47 6.67
C ASP A 173 -14.51 18.57 7.90
N PRO A 174 -14.10 17.44 8.50
CA PRO A 174 -13.18 17.44 9.63
C PRO A 174 -11.80 17.97 9.22
N GLU A 175 -11.20 18.77 10.10
CA GLU A 175 -9.81 19.15 9.97
C GLU A 175 -8.90 17.91 10.13
N GLN A 176 -7.77 17.91 9.41
CA GLN A 176 -6.74 16.88 9.56
C GLN A 176 -6.34 16.62 11.02
N LYS A 177 -6.35 17.67 11.86
CA LYS A 177 -6.02 17.58 13.29
C LYS A 177 -7.07 16.78 14.08
N GLN A 178 -8.35 16.86 13.71
CA GLN A 178 -9.42 16.09 14.34
C GLN A 178 -9.27 14.60 14.00
N ILE A 179 -9.04 14.29 12.72
CA ILE A 179 -8.78 12.92 12.24
C ILE A 179 -7.53 12.34 12.94
N TYR A 180 -6.43 13.10 12.98
CA TYR A 180 -5.21 12.69 13.67
C TYR A 180 -5.44 12.40 15.15
N ARG A 181 -6.19 13.26 15.85
CA ARG A 181 -6.51 13.06 17.27
C ARG A 181 -7.31 11.78 17.46
N PHE A 182 -8.32 11.54 16.63
CA PHE A 182 -9.15 10.33 16.70
C PHE A 182 -8.30 9.06 16.53
N VAL A 183 -7.56 8.95 15.42
CA VAL A 183 -6.69 7.79 15.15
C VAL A 183 -5.64 7.62 16.25
N ARG A 184 -4.97 8.70 16.66
CA ARG A 184 -3.96 8.64 17.73
C ARG A 184 -4.53 8.15 19.05
N THR A 185 -5.73 8.58 19.44
CA THR A 185 -6.36 8.15 20.69
C THR A 185 -6.61 6.65 20.67
N LEU A 186 -7.15 6.10 19.56
CA LEU A 186 -7.38 4.67 19.42
C LEU A 186 -6.07 3.87 19.46
N PHE A 187 -5.08 4.25 18.64
CA PHE A 187 -3.78 3.56 18.61
C PHE A 187 -3.05 3.61 19.94
N SER A 188 -3.11 4.74 20.65
CA SER A 188 -2.44 4.88 21.95
C SER A 188 -3.15 4.09 23.05
N ALA A 189 -4.47 4.00 23.04
CA ALA A 189 -5.23 3.32 24.07
C ALA A 189 -5.24 1.80 23.87
N ALA A 190 -5.36 1.35 22.62
CA ALA A 190 -5.30 -0.07 22.23
C ALA A 190 -3.85 -0.58 21.99
N GLN A 191 -2.83 0.26 22.21
CA GLN A 191 -1.40 -0.08 22.07
C GLN A 191 -1.01 -0.64 20.69
N LEU A 192 -1.63 -0.13 19.63
CA LEU A 192 -1.44 -0.63 18.27
C LEU A 192 -0.12 -0.16 17.63
N THR A 193 0.38 -0.98 16.70
CA THR A 193 1.66 -0.79 16.00
C THR A 193 1.56 0.09 14.76
N ALA A 194 2.69 0.50 14.18
CA ALA A 194 2.72 1.39 13.02
C ALA A 194 2.25 0.66 11.75
N GLU A 195 2.57 -0.62 11.68
CA GLU A 195 2.20 -1.57 10.65
C GLU A 195 0.68 -1.74 10.60
N CYS A 196 0.03 -1.85 11.77
CA CYS A 196 -1.43 -1.87 11.86
C CYS A 196 -2.05 -0.61 11.22
N ALA A 197 -1.44 0.58 11.39
CA ALA A 197 -1.95 1.82 10.78
C ALA A 197 -1.90 1.80 9.25
N ILE A 198 -0.89 1.14 8.67
CA ILE A 198 -0.76 0.97 7.22
C ILE A 198 -1.84 -0.01 6.73
N VAL A 199 -2.03 -1.13 7.42
CA VAL A 199 -3.09 -2.11 7.11
C VAL A 199 -4.49 -1.49 7.22
N THR A 200 -4.74 -0.64 8.22
CA THR A 200 -5.98 0.15 8.33
C THR A 200 -6.25 0.95 7.06
N LEU A 201 -5.23 1.59 6.48
CA LEU A 201 -5.39 2.37 5.25
C LEU A 201 -5.68 1.49 4.03
N VAL A 202 -5.10 0.29 3.96
CA VAL A 202 -5.42 -0.72 2.93
C VAL A 202 -6.91 -1.11 3.01
N TYR A 203 -7.38 -1.47 4.20
CA TYR A 203 -8.78 -1.87 4.41
C TYR A 203 -9.77 -0.74 4.14
N LEU A 204 -9.39 0.49 4.49
CA LEU A 204 -10.17 1.67 4.18
C LEU A 204 -10.30 1.85 2.66
N GLU A 205 -9.22 1.81 1.87
CA GLU A 205 -9.33 1.97 0.41
C GLU A 205 -10.02 0.79 -0.29
N ARG A 206 -9.86 -0.43 0.24
CA ARG A 206 -10.66 -1.59 -0.18
C ARG A 206 -12.15 -1.33 0.01
N LEU A 207 -12.56 -0.84 1.18
CA LEU A 207 -13.95 -0.49 1.46
C LEU A 207 -14.47 0.54 0.45
N LEU A 208 -13.74 1.64 0.24
CA LEU A 208 -14.17 2.70 -0.68
C LEU A 208 -14.38 2.19 -2.10
N THR A 209 -13.57 1.21 -2.52
CA THR A 209 -13.64 0.67 -3.87
C THR A 209 -14.66 -0.45 -4.01
N TYR A 210 -14.70 -1.41 -3.09
CA TYR A 210 -15.60 -2.56 -3.18
C TYR A 210 -17.06 -2.22 -2.89
N ALA A 211 -17.28 -1.32 -1.93
CA ALA A 211 -18.62 -0.87 -1.57
C ALA A 211 -19.02 0.40 -2.33
N GLU A 212 -18.13 0.97 -3.14
CA GLU A 212 -18.32 2.22 -3.87
C GLU A 212 -18.80 3.37 -2.95
N ILE A 213 -18.20 3.48 -1.76
CA ILE A 213 -18.53 4.49 -0.74
C ILE A 213 -17.45 5.57 -0.75
N ASP A 214 -17.86 6.83 -0.54
CA ASP A 214 -16.93 7.92 -0.23
C ASP A 214 -16.90 8.25 1.26
N ILE A 215 -15.76 8.76 1.72
CA ILE A 215 -15.61 9.25 3.10
C ILE A 215 -16.13 10.68 3.16
N CYS A 216 -17.10 10.90 4.05
CA CYS A 216 -17.84 12.14 4.23
C CYS A 216 -17.83 12.57 5.70
N PRO A 217 -18.20 13.83 6.01
CA PRO A 217 -18.28 14.34 7.39
C PRO A 217 -19.14 13.48 8.33
N VAL A 218 -20.15 12.81 7.77
CA VAL A 218 -21.15 12.02 8.52
C VAL A 218 -20.70 10.60 8.86
N ASN A 219 -19.74 10.04 8.12
CA ASN A 219 -19.41 8.61 8.19
C ASN A 219 -17.95 8.31 8.53
N TRP A 220 -17.06 9.32 8.47
CA TRP A 220 -15.62 9.09 8.52
C TRP A 220 -15.15 8.42 9.81
N LYS A 221 -15.72 8.76 10.96
CA LYS A 221 -15.29 8.16 12.22
C LYS A 221 -15.61 6.68 12.29
N ARG A 222 -16.80 6.29 11.82
CA ARG A 222 -17.23 4.88 11.80
C ARG A 222 -16.44 4.05 10.80
N ILE A 223 -16.21 4.59 9.60
CA ILE A 223 -15.35 3.93 8.59
C ILE A 223 -13.94 3.72 9.14
N VAL A 224 -13.35 4.76 9.74
CA VAL A 224 -11.99 4.68 10.30
C VAL A 224 -11.96 3.71 11.48
N LEU A 225 -12.96 3.73 12.36
CA LEU A 225 -13.06 2.78 13.47
C LEU A 225 -13.15 1.33 12.96
N GLY A 226 -14.05 1.04 12.03
CA GLY A 226 -14.20 -0.28 11.44
C GLY A 226 -12.91 -0.81 10.81
N ALA A 227 -12.21 0.04 10.05
CA ALA A 227 -10.92 -0.33 9.46
C ALA A 227 -9.83 -0.62 10.51
N ILE A 228 -9.82 0.12 11.63
CA ILE A 228 -8.89 -0.11 12.76
C ILE A 228 -9.22 -1.41 13.48
N LEU A 229 -10.51 -1.68 13.76
CA LEU A 229 -10.95 -2.92 14.42
C LEU A 229 -10.45 -4.14 13.66
N LEU A 230 -10.65 -4.17 12.34
CA LEU A 230 -10.19 -5.29 11.50
C LEU A 230 -8.68 -5.38 11.42
N ALA A 231 -7.99 -4.26 11.20
CA ALA A 231 -6.53 -4.26 11.11
C ALA A 231 -5.90 -4.77 12.41
N SER A 232 -6.40 -4.34 13.57
CA SER A 232 -5.88 -4.74 14.88
C SER A 232 -6.08 -6.23 15.21
N LYS A 233 -7.06 -6.89 14.58
CA LYS A 233 -7.29 -8.32 14.77
C LYS A 233 -6.51 -9.20 13.81
N VAL A 234 -6.28 -8.71 12.60
CA VAL A 234 -5.61 -9.49 11.55
C VAL A 234 -4.09 -9.36 11.62
N TRP A 235 -3.60 -8.19 12.01
CA TRP A 235 -2.16 -7.89 11.99
C TRP A 235 -1.46 -8.12 13.33
N ASP A 236 -2.15 -7.90 14.45
CA ASP A 236 -1.54 -8.04 15.77
C ASP A 236 -1.68 -9.48 16.30
N ASP A 237 -0.58 -10.06 16.78
CA ASP A 237 -0.58 -11.38 17.43
C ASP A 237 -1.37 -11.34 18.75
N GLN A 238 -1.46 -10.16 19.38
CA GLN A 238 -2.29 -9.91 20.56
C GLN A 238 -3.53 -9.10 20.17
N ALA A 239 -4.48 -9.76 19.53
CA ALA A 239 -5.71 -9.12 19.08
C ALA A 239 -6.49 -8.47 20.25
N VAL A 240 -6.87 -7.21 20.05
CA VAL A 240 -7.68 -6.42 20.98
C VAL A 240 -9.15 -6.79 20.82
N TRP A 241 -9.87 -7.00 21.93
CA TRP A 241 -11.26 -7.45 21.90
C TRP A 241 -12.20 -6.24 21.75
N ASN A 242 -13.39 -6.43 21.19
CA ASN A 242 -14.34 -5.31 21.00
C ASN A 242 -14.76 -4.66 22.33
N VAL A 243 -14.80 -5.43 23.41
CA VAL A 243 -15.06 -4.91 24.77
C VAL A 243 -14.00 -3.90 25.19
N ASP A 244 -12.74 -4.08 24.80
CA ASP A 244 -11.67 -3.13 25.13
C ASP A 244 -11.88 -1.80 24.38
N TYR A 245 -12.34 -1.86 23.13
CA TYR A 245 -12.72 -0.64 22.39
C TYR A 245 -13.91 0.09 23.01
N CYS A 246 -14.89 -0.61 23.59
CA CYS A 246 -15.96 0.00 24.37
C CYS A 246 -15.45 0.69 25.66
N GLN A 247 -14.32 0.26 26.23
CA GLN A 247 -13.71 0.97 27.37
C GLN A 247 -13.08 2.31 26.94
N ILE A 248 -12.57 2.37 25.70
CA ILE A 248 -12.01 3.58 25.09
C ILE A 248 -13.14 4.52 24.66
N LEU A 249 -14.17 3.99 24.00
CA LEU A 249 -15.35 4.69 23.49
C LEU A 249 -16.57 4.30 24.34
N LYS A 250 -16.64 4.87 25.55
CA LYS A 250 -17.59 4.50 26.63
C LYS A 250 -19.07 4.59 26.29
N ASP A 251 -19.41 5.23 25.19
CA ASP A 251 -20.79 5.47 24.77
C ASP A 251 -21.28 4.46 23.72
N ILE A 252 -20.42 3.52 23.30
CA ILE A 252 -20.73 2.49 22.30
C ILE A 252 -20.98 1.14 22.97
N THR A 253 -22.01 0.43 22.53
CA THR A 253 -22.31 -0.92 23.02
C THR A 253 -21.47 -1.98 22.31
N VAL A 254 -21.28 -3.12 22.97
CA VAL A 254 -20.51 -4.24 22.38
C VAL A 254 -21.22 -4.79 21.14
N GLU A 255 -22.56 -4.78 21.16
CA GLU A 255 -23.40 -5.20 20.03
C GLU A 255 -23.19 -4.31 18.80
N ASP A 256 -23.17 -2.99 18.96
CA ASP A 256 -22.90 -2.06 17.87
C ASP A 256 -21.49 -2.22 17.32
N MET A 257 -20.50 -2.45 18.19
CA MET A 257 -19.11 -2.70 17.78
C MET A 257 -18.96 -4.00 16.99
N ASN A 258 -19.60 -5.08 17.45
CA ASN A 258 -19.62 -6.38 16.77
C ASN A 258 -20.30 -6.29 15.40
N GLU A 259 -21.40 -5.54 15.32
CA GLU A 259 -22.14 -5.35 14.08
C GLU A 259 -21.33 -4.51 13.07
N LEU A 260 -20.69 -3.43 13.52
CA LEU A 260 -19.78 -2.64 12.69
C LEU A 260 -18.64 -3.49 12.12
N GLU A 261 -18.03 -4.35 12.95
CA GLU A 261 -16.99 -5.27 12.51
C GLU A 261 -17.50 -6.26 11.45
N ARG A 262 -18.64 -6.89 11.71
CA ARG A 262 -19.25 -7.88 10.82
C ARG A 262 -19.57 -7.26 9.46
N GLN A 263 -20.23 -6.10 9.45
CA GLN A 263 -20.58 -5.38 8.23
C GLN A 263 -19.33 -4.96 7.46
N PHE A 264 -18.29 -4.49 8.14
CA PHE A 264 -17.03 -4.12 7.47
C PHE A 264 -16.37 -5.33 6.79
N LEU A 265 -16.35 -6.50 7.45
CA LEU A 265 -15.83 -7.74 6.85
C LEU A 265 -16.61 -8.17 5.60
N GLU A 266 -17.93 -8.08 5.65
CA GLU A 266 -18.82 -8.40 4.53
C GLU A 266 -18.59 -7.46 3.35
N LEU A 267 -18.47 -6.15 3.59
CA LEU A 267 -18.17 -5.15 2.56
C LEU A 267 -16.77 -5.33 1.96
N LEU A 268 -15.83 -5.88 2.73
CA LEU A 268 -14.52 -6.29 2.23
C LEU A 268 -14.54 -7.62 1.47
N GLN A 269 -15.71 -8.26 1.37
CA GLN A 269 -15.87 -9.60 0.80
C GLN A 269 -14.90 -10.61 1.42
N PHE A 270 -14.60 -10.43 2.72
CA PHE A 270 -13.61 -11.19 3.48
C PHE A 270 -12.18 -11.17 2.90
N ASN A 271 -11.85 -10.23 1.98
CA ASN A 271 -10.50 -10.03 1.49
C ASN A 271 -9.64 -9.28 2.52
N ILE A 272 -9.24 -10.01 3.56
CA ILE A 272 -8.39 -9.51 4.66
C ILE A 272 -6.89 -9.76 4.41
N ASN A 273 -6.52 -10.55 3.41
CA ASN A 273 -5.12 -10.83 3.16
C ASN A 273 -4.42 -9.58 2.59
N VAL A 274 -3.32 -9.17 3.22
CA VAL A 274 -2.48 -8.05 2.75
C VAL A 274 -1.09 -8.59 2.42
N PRO A 275 -0.80 -8.84 1.13
CA PRO A 275 0.52 -9.26 0.69
C PRO A 275 1.59 -8.22 1.06
N SER A 276 2.82 -8.67 1.32
CA SER A 276 3.95 -7.77 1.66
C SER A 276 4.22 -6.73 0.58
N SER A 277 3.93 -7.03 -0.69
CA SER A 277 4.07 -6.10 -1.81
C SER A 277 3.03 -4.97 -1.75
N VAL A 278 1.79 -5.27 -1.37
CA VAL A 278 0.73 -4.27 -1.15
C VAL A 278 1.07 -3.41 0.06
N TYR A 279 1.46 -4.03 1.17
CA TYR A 279 1.92 -3.30 2.35
C TYR A 279 3.07 -2.33 2.02
N ALA A 280 4.10 -2.80 1.30
CA ALA A 280 5.25 -2.00 0.93
C ALA A 280 4.86 -0.82 0.02
N LYS A 281 3.96 -1.05 -0.94
CA LYS A 281 3.38 0.02 -1.77
C LYS A 281 2.76 1.12 -0.90
N TYR A 282 1.85 0.78 0.02
CA TYR A 282 1.20 1.76 0.89
C TYR A 282 2.21 2.51 1.75
N TYR A 283 3.22 1.82 2.29
CA TYR A 283 4.30 2.44 3.05
C TYR A 283 5.06 3.51 2.23
N PHE A 284 5.49 3.17 1.01
CA PHE A 284 6.24 4.10 0.17
C PHE A 284 5.38 5.25 -0.36
N ASP A 285 4.12 5.00 -0.69
CA ASP A 285 3.18 6.04 -1.12
C ASP A 285 2.87 7.03 0.03
N LEU A 286 2.75 6.55 1.27
CA LEU A 286 2.60 7.39 2.46
C LEU A 286 3.82 8.30 2.66
N ARG A 287 5.04 7.75 2.49
CA ARG A 287 6.28 8.54 2.59
C ARG A 287 6.36 9.61 1.50
N SER A 288 6.03 9.24 0.26
CA SER A 288 6.00 10.17 -0.88
C SER A 288 5.02 11.34 -0.63
N MET A 289 3.83 11.02 -0.12
CA MET A 289 2.83 12.03 0.26
C MET A 289 3.30 12.92 1.42
N ALA A 290 3.96 12.34 2.42
CA ALA A 290 4.50 13.07 3.57
C ALA A 290 5.59 14.06 3.15
N GLU A 291 6.50 13.65 2.27
CA GLU A 291 7.53 14.52 1.70
C GLU A 291 6.94 15.68 0.90
N ALA A 292 5.89 15.44 0.11
CA ALA A 292 5.21 16.49 -0.65
C ALA A 292 4.51 17.53 0.25
N ASN A 293 4.15 17.17 1.48
CA ASN A 293 3.46 18.02 2.45
C ASN A 293 4.36 18.52 3.59
N ASN A 294 5.70 18.41 3.45
CA ASN A 294 6.68 18.82 4.47
C ASN A 294 6.49 18.13 5.84
N LEU A 295 5.93 16.92 5.84
CA LEU A 295 5.84 16.03 7.00
C LEU A 295 6.95 14.97 7.02
N SER A 296 7.96 15.13 6.15
CA SER A 296 9.09 14.21 6.05
C SER A 296 9.83 14.07 7.37
N PHE A 297 10.33 12.86 7.60
CA PHE A 297 11.16 12.55 8.76
C PHE A 297 12.39 13.48 8.83
N PRO A 298 12.77 13.94 10.03
CA PRO A 298 14.05 14.59 10.21
C PRO A 298 15.14 13.57 9.88
N LEU A 299 15.94 13.88 8.87
CA LEU A 299 17.09 13.06 8.54
C LEU A 299 18.23 13.33 9.52
N GLU A 300 18.78 12.25 10.06
CA GLU A 300 19.91 12.26 10.99
C GLU A 300 21.15 11.64 10.33
N PRO A 301 22.36 12.16 10.61
CA PRO A 301 23.58 11.51 10.15
C PRO A 301 23.64 10.07 10.66
N LEU A 302 24.02 9.15 9.78
CA LEU A 302 24.24 7.76 10.15
C LEU A 302 25.40 7.66 11.16
N SER A 303 25.08 7.33 12.41
CA SER A 303 26.09 7.14 13.44
C SER A 303 26.87 5.85 13.22
N ARG A 304 28.09 5.79 13.76
CA ARG A 304 28.95 4.59 13.68
C ARG A 304 28.26 3.36 14.29
N ASP A 305 27.58 3.53 15.42
CA ASP A 305 26.88 2.44 16.10
C ASP A 305 25.68 1.95 15.28
N LYS A 306 24.93 2.86 14.64
CA LYS A 306 23.81 2.52 13.76
C LYS A 306 24.31 1.83 12.49
N ALA A 307 25.43 2.27 11.92
CA ALA A 307 26.06 1.61 10.78
C ALA A 307 26.49 0.17 11.12
N GLN A 308 27.15 -0.04 12.27
CA GLN A 308 27.54 -1.37 12.74
C GLN A 308 26.35 -2.30 12.96
N LYS A 309 25.26 -1.79 13.56
CA LYS A 309 24.01 -2.55 13.72
C LYS A 309 23.42 -2.96 12.38
N LEU A 310 23.34 -2.03 11.43
CA LEU A 310 22.82 -2.29 10.08
C LEU A 310 23.70 -3.31 9.33
N GLU A 311 25.02 -3.22 9.47
CA GLU A 311 25.95 -4.19 8.88
C GLU A 311 25.75 -5.60 9.48
N ALA A 312 25.59 -5.70 10.80
CA ALA A 312 25.30 -6.97 11.46
C ALA A 312 23.98 -7.58 10.97
N ILE A 313 22.92 -6.78 10.86
CA ILE A 313 21.62 -7.22 10.31
C ILE A 313 21.77 -7.68 8.86
N SER A 314 22.50 -6.93 8.03
CA SER A 314 22.74 -7.31 6.62
C SER A 314 23.45 -8.65 6.51
N ARG A 315 24.48 -8.91 7.33
CA ARG A 315 25.20 -10.19 7.33
C ARG A 315 24.29 -11.36 7.70
N LEU A 316 23.42 -11.19 8.70
CA LEU A 316 22.44 -12.21 9.09
C LEU A 316 21.45 -12.50 7.95
N CYS A 317 20.97 -11.47 7.25
CA CYS A 317 20.10 -11.64 6.10
C CYS A 317 20.79 -12.38 4.95
N ASP A 318 22.04 -12.03 4.64
CA ASP A 318 22.83 -12.67 3.58
C ASP A 318 23.01 -14.18 3.83
N ASP A 319 23.27 -14.56 5.08
CA ASP A 319 23.46 -15.96 5.43
C ASP A 319 22.15 -16.76 5.27
N LYS A 320 21.01 -16.19 5.65
CA LYS A 320 19.69 -16.78 5.38
C LYS A 320 19.43 -16.97 3.88
N TYR A 321 19.86 -16.04 3.03
CA TYR A 321 19.73 -16.16 1.57
C TYR A 321 20.72 -17.16 0.95
N LYS A 322 21.93 -17.32 1.50
CA LYS A 322 22.89 -18.35 1.05
C LYS A 322 22.37 -19.75 1.33
N ASP A 323 21.68 -19.94 2.45
CA ASP A 323 21.08 -21.23 2.82
C ASP A 323 19.91 -21.58 1.88
N LEU A 324 19.09 -20.60 1.47
CA LEU A 324 18.03 -20.80 0.47
C LEU A 324 18.56 -21.09 -0.95
N ARG A 325 19.79 -20.69 -1.28
CA ARG A 325 20.42 -20.95 -2.58
C ARG A 325 21.00 -22.36 -2.76
N LYS A 326 21.01 -23.20 -1.72
CA LYS A 326 21.40 -24.62 -1.82
C LYS A 326 20.14 -25.49 -1.67
N PRO A 327 19.57 -26.13 -2.72
CA PRO A 327 20.14 -26.56 -4.00
C PRO A 327 19.23 -26.26 -5.23
N SER A 328 19.59 -25.28 -6.06
CA SER A 328 18.99 -25.14 -7.41
C SER A 328 20.03 -24.85 -8.50
N LYS A 329 21.28 -25.29 -8.31
CA LYS A 329 22.25 -25.40 -9.41
C LYS A 329 22.31 -26.85 -9.88
N LYS A 330 21.35 -27.26 -10.71
CA LYS A 330 21.63 -28.22 -11.77
C LYS A 330 22.04 -27.40 -13.00
N THR A 331 23.29 -26.95 -13.00
CA THR A 331 23.89 -26.40 -14.22
C THR A 331 24.16 -27.57 -15.17
N SER A 332 23.89 -27.38 -16.47
CA SER A 332 24.34 -28.30 -17.50
C SER A 332 25.88 -28.34 -17.51
N VAL A 333 26.45 -29.52 -17.71
CA VAL A 333 27.89 -29.83 -17.64
C VAL A 333 28.74 -29.03 -18.65
N SER A 334 28.11 -28.28 -19.56
CA SER A 334 28.76 -27.57 -20.66
C SER A 334 29.18 -26.12 -20.35
N ALA A 335 28.97 -25.61 -19.13
CA ALA A 335 29.27 -24.21 -18.77
C ALA A 335 30.43 -24.02 -17.76
N ASP A 336 31.11 -25.09 -17.34
CA ASP A 336 32.10 -25.04 -16.26
C ASP A 336 33.38 -24.22 -16.58
N ASN A 337 33.56 -23.79 -17.83
CA ASN A 337 34.72 -22.99 -18.26
C ASN A 337 34.44 -21.49 -18.47
N LEU A 338 33.23 -21.01 -18.21
CA LEU A 338 32.99 -19.57 -18.15
C LEU A 338 33.14 -19.14 -16.70
N THR A 339 34.27 -18.52 -16.37
CA THR A 339 34.48 -17.81 -15.11
C THR A 339 33.36 -16.79 -14.93
N VAL A 340 32.31 -17.18 -14.20
CA VAL A 340 31.22 -16.28 -13.84
C VAL A 340 31.83 -15.23 -12.92
N VAL A 341 32.05 -14.03 -13.47
CA VAL A 341 32.31 -12.83 -12.68
C VAL A 341 31.20 -12.77 -11.65
N ARG A 342 31.58 -12.93 -10.38
CA ARG A 342 30.69 -12.86 -9.23
C ARG A 342 30.03 -11.49 -9.24
N TRP A 343 28.78 -11.42 -9.70
CA TRP A 343 27.99 -10.21 -9.63
C TRP A 343 27.63 -9.98 -8.17
N ASN A 344 28.46 -9.21 -7.47
CA ASN A 344 28.13 -8.63 -6.19
C ASN A 344 27.46 -7.28 -6.51
N PRO A 345 26.20 -7.04 -6.11
CA PRO A 345 25.70 -5.68 -6.10
C PRO A 345 26.58 -4.87 -5.14
N ALA A 346 27.36 -3.95 -5.67
CA ALA A 346 28.09 -2.99 -4.87
C ALA A 346 27.07 -2.09 -4.17
N ILE A 347 26.90 -2.26 -2.86
CA ILE A 347 26.28 -1.24 -2.02
C ILE A 347 27.45 -0.44 -1.45
N ILE A 348 27.52 0.82 -1.89
CA ILE A 348 28.61 1.76 -1.60
C ILE A 348 28.73 1.91 -0.09
N SER A 349 29.96 1.69 0.41
CA SER A 349 30.36 1.75 1.82
C SER A 349 30.48 3.18 2.33
#